data_AF-A0A839VV58-F1
#
_entry.id   AF-A0A839VV58-F1
#
_cell.length_a   1.000
_cell.length_b   1.000
_cell.length_c   1.000
_cell.angle_alpha   90.00
_cell.angle_beta   90.00
_cell.angle_gamma   90.00
#
_symmetry.space_group_name_H-M   'P 1'
#
loop_
_entity.id
_entity.type
_entity.pdbx_description
1 polymer ?
#
loop_
_entity_poly.entity_id
_entity_poly.type
_entity_poly.pdbx_seq_one_letter_code
_entity_poly.pdbx_strand_id
1 'polypeptide(L)'
;MLVTHPLVERLAMTSITPQAAGIFAGALPLDLPPLGQYPHPRDMVNMSLFEMDPREVIDGVVLDNGAFLAPDPISVGNMRESCPHCSGEPLQLVLRRHHVKRAHLFCPHCTRCYDVLGAEGYSMLDIV
;
A
#
# COMPACT_ATOMS: atom_id res chain seq x y z
N MET A 1 4.87 39.44 -52.98
CA MET A 1 4.25 38.81 -51.79
C MET A 1 5.21 39.01 -50.62
N LEU A 2 5.08 40.14 -49.90
CA LEU A 2 4.50 40.24 -48.54
C LEU A 2 5.34 39.45 -47.52
N VAL A 3 6.45 39.99 -46.98
CA VAL A 3 6.61 40.95 -45.86
C VAL A 3 6.09 40.42 -44.52
N THR A 4 6.97 40.29 -43.50
CA THR A 4 6.89 40.87 -42.12
C THR A 4 7.78 40.11 -41.10
N HIS A 5 8.70 40.83 -40.44
CA HIS A 5 9.19 40.57 -39.07
C HIS A 5 8.08 40.98 -38.06
N PRO A 6 8.18 40.92 -36.69
CA PRO A 6 9.25 40.50 -35.75
C PRO A 6 8.75 39.75 -34.46
N LEU A 7 9.69 39.46 -33.53
CA LEU A 7 9.61 39.47 -32.04
C LEU A 7 8.52 38.65 -31.27
N VAL A 8 8.74 38.47 -29.96
CA VAL A 8 7.80 38.02 -28.89
C VAL A 8 7.74 36.49 -28.70
N GLU A 9 7.98 35.86 -27.56
CA GLU A 9 8.30 36.25 -26.18
C GLU A 9 8.95 35.04 -25.48
N ARG A 10 10.01 35.28 -24.72
CA ARG A 10 10.55 34.32 -23.74
C ARG A 10 9.63 34.37 -22.52
N LEU A 11 8.81 33.34 -22.31
CA LEU A 11 8.08 33.19 -21.06
C LEU A 11 9.05 32.89 -19.91
N ALA A 12 9.11 33.86 -19.00
CA ALA A 12 9.76 33.76 -17.71
C ALA A 12 9.01 32.74 -16.84
N MET A 13 9.72 31.71 -16.36
CA MET A 13 9.30 30.96 -15.19
C MET A 13 10.01 31.57 -13.98
N THR A 14 9.20 32.29 -13.23
CA THR A 14 9.47 32.98 -11.99
C THR A 14 10.10 32.05 -10.95
N SER A 15 11.26 32.46 -10.45
CA SER A 15 11.90 31.90 -9.26
C SER A 15 11.02 32.16 -8.04
N ILE A 16 10.46 31.09 -7.46
CA ILE A 16 9.73 31.16 -6.19
C ILE A 16 10.76 31.19 -5.07
N THR A 17 10.94 32.35 -4.43
CA THR A 17 11.66 32.49 -3.17
C THR A 17 10.74 32.08 -2.02
N PRO A 18 11.13 31.14 -1.14
CA PRO A 18 10.39 30.93 0.11
C PRO A 18 10.70 32.08 1.07
N GLN A 19 9.68 32.89 1.31
CA GLN A 19 9.64 33.99 2.26
C GLN A 19 9.79 33.45 3.68
N ALA A 20 10.81 33.93 4.39
CA ALA A 20 11.08 33.61 5.79
C ALA A 20 9.94 34.13 6.68
N ALA A 21 9.22 33.21 7.32
CA ALA A 21 8.19 33.53 8.30
C ALA A 21 8.76 33.39 9.73
N GLY A 22 8.96 34.55 10.34
CA GLY A 22 8.56 34.86 11.73
C GLY A 22 8.98 33.89 12.84
N ILE A 23 9.98 34.32 13.59
CA ILE A 23 10.37 33.85 14.92
C ILE A 23 9.21 34.05 15.91
N PHE A 24 8.78 32.99 16.58
CA PHE A 24 8.19 33.07 17.92
C PHE A 24 9.02 32.23 18.88
N ALA A 25 9.81 32.93 19.70
CA ALA A 25 10.51 32.38 20.83
C ALA A 25 9.50 32.20 21.99
N GLY A 26 9.20 30.96 22.33
CA GLY A 26 8.49 30.56 23.54
C GLY A 26 9.15 29.30 24.07
N ALA A 27 10.06 29.46 25.03
CA ALA A 27 10.87 28.39 25.59
C ALA A 27 10.04 27.46 26.49
N LEU A 28 9.94 26.19 26.08
CA LEU A 28 9.84 25.06 27.01
C LEU A 28 11.15 24.26 26.85
N PRO A 29 11.93 24.01 27.91
CA PRO A 29 13.12 23.19 27.80
C PRO A 29 12.69 21.73 27.87
N LEU A 30 12.09 21.25 26.79
CA LEU A 30 12.12 19.83 26.48
C LEU A 30 13.32 19.65 25.58
N ASP A 31 14.36 18.96 26.08
CA ASP A 31 15.42 18.39 25.27
C ASP A 31 14.77 17.36 24.32
N LEU A 32 14.13 17.88 23.27
CA LEU A 32 13.58 17.10 22.19
C LEU A 32 14.77 16.65 21.36
N PRO A 33 14.98 15.33 21.17
CA PRO A 33 16.01 14.86 20.25
C PRO A 33 15.75 15.46 18.85
N PRO A 34 16.81 15.69 18.05
CA PRO A 34 16.68 16.34 16.76
C PRO A 34 15.60 15.66 15.91
N LEU A 35 14.70 16.47 15.34
CA LEU A 35 13.64 16.07 14.43
C LEU A 35 14.26 15.33 13.23
N GLY A 36 14.41 14.01 13.34
CA GLY A 36 15.13 13.20 12.36
C GLY A 36 15.72 11.90 12.91
N GLN A 37 15.71 11.69 14.24
CA GLN A 37 16.21 10.47 14.88
C GLN A 37 15.14 9.60 15.54
N TYR A 38 13.86 9.97 15.44
CA TYR A 38 12.81 9.02 15.78
C TYR A 38 12.87 7.92 14.72
N PRO A 39 13.14 6.65 15.08
CA PRO A 39 12.85 5.57 14.15
C PRO A 39 11.39 5.78 13.78
N HIS A 40 11.08 6.00 12.50
CA HIS A 40 9.66 6.00 12.15
C HIS A 40 9.17 4.62 12.54
N PRO A 41 8.03 4.47 13.24
CA PRO A 41 7.50 3.15 13.59
C PRO A 41 7.30 2.22 12.37
N ARG A 42 7.42 2.78 11.17
CA ARG A 42 7.32 2.15 9.86
C ARG A 42 8.63 1.58 9.33
N ASP A 43 9.78 1.97 9.88
CA ASP A 43 11.09 1.71 9.28
C ASP A 43 11.69 0.34 9.61
N MET A 44 11.05 -0.48 10.47
CA MET A 44 11.62 -1.78 10.85
C MET A 44 10.57 -2.86 11.20
N VAL A 45 9.35 -2.79 10.65
CA VAL A 45 8.47 -3.96 10.76
C VAL A 45 8.88 -4.95 9.66
N ASN A 46 9.68 -5.94 10.03
CA ASN A 46 10.02 -7.05 9.15
C ASN A 46 8.74 -7.85 8.90
N MET A 47 8.13 -7.65 7.72
CA MET A 47 6.92 -8.33 7.29
C MET A 47 7.25 -9.22 6.10
N SER A 48 6.63 -10.39 6.06
CA SER A 48 6.76 -11.33 4.93
C SER A 48 5.38 -11.75 4.43
N LEU A 49 5.25 -11.91 3.11
CA LEU A 49 4.08 -12.54 2.52
C LEU A 49 4.14 -14.06 2.73
N PHE A 50 3.04 -14.62 3.22
CA PHE A 50 2.87 -16.06 3.35
C PHE A 50 1.70 -16.51 2.48
N GLU A 51 1.95 -17.38 1.51
CA GLU A 51 0.92 -17.89 0.62
C GLU A 51 -0.01 -18.87 1.35
N MET A 52 -1.32 -18.68 1.21
CA MET A 52 -2.37 -19.45 1.89
C MET A 52 -3.12 -20.33 0.91
N ASP A 53 -3.65 -21.47 1.39
CA ASP A 53 -4.65 -22.24 0.65
C ASP A 53 -5.96 -21.41 0.58
N PRO A 54 -6.54 -21.15 -0.61
CA PRO A 54 -7.82 -20.48 -0.75
C PRO A 54 -8.94 -21.08 0.13
N ARG A 55 -8.91 -22.39 0.37
CA ARG A 55 -9.88 -23.11 1.21
C ARG A 55 -9.86 -22.68 2.67
N GLU A 56 -8.75 -22.11 3.15
CA GLU A 56 -8.61 -21.61 4.51
C GLU A 56 -9.16 -20.19 4.68
N VAL A 57 -9.25 -19.40 3.60
CA VAL A 57 -9.60 -17.98 3.67
C VAL A 57 -11.00 -17.66 3.18
N ILE A 58 -11.60 -18.51 2.33
CA ILE A 58 -12.96 -18.29 1.80
C ILE A 58 -13.77 -19.59 1.76
N ASP A 59 -15.08 -19.47 1.95
CA ASP A 59 -16.03 -20.56 1.73
C ASP A 59 -16.17 -20.83 0.23
N GLY A 60 -16.19 -22.11 -0.14
CA GLY A 60 -16.32 -22.55 -1.51
C GLY A 60 -16.57 -24.05 -1.59
N VAL A 61 -16.62 -24.55 -2.82
CA VAL A 61 -16.85 -25.97 -3.13
C VAL A 61 -15.64 -26.54 -3.85
N VAL A 62 -15.27 -27.77 -3.48
CA VAL A 62 -14.30 -28.56 -4.24
C VAL A 62 -15.08 -29.36 -5.28
N LEU A 63 -14.74 -29.18 -6.54
CA LEU A 63 -15.34 -29.89 -7.66
C LEU A 63 -14.69 -31.27 -7.83
N ASP A 64 -15.35 -32.16 -8.57
CA ASP A 64 -14.88 -33.53 -8.80
C ASP A 64 -13.50 -33.59 -9.48
N ASN A 65 -13.13 -32.55 -10.24
CA ASN A 65 -11.82 -32.40 -10.88
C ASN A 65 -10.73 -31.86 -9.93
N GLY A 66 -11.04 -31.70 -8.64
CA GLY A 66 -10.13 -31.16 -7.62
C GLY A 66 -10.02 -29.63 -7.59
N ALA A 67 -10.63 -28.92 -8.53
CA ALA A 67 -10.64 -27.46 -8.54
C ALA A 67 -11.48 -26.90 -7.39
N PHE A 68 -11.05 -25.78 -6.82
CA PHE A 68 -11.78 -25.06 -5.79
C PHE A 68 -12.49 -23.86 -6.40
N LEU A 69 -13.81 -23.78 -6.22
CA LEU A 69 -14.64 -22.68 -6.69
C LEU A 69 -15.21 -21.94 -5.48
N ALA A 70 -14.96 -20.64 -5.41
CA ALA A 70 -15.49 -19.76 -4.38
C ALA A 70 -16.10 -18.50 -5.03
N PRO A 71 -17.00 -17.78 -4.32
CA PRO A 71 -17.45 -16.47 -4.78
C PRO A 71 -16.28 -15.50 -4.89
N ASP A 72 -16.34 -14.57 -5.85
CA ASP A 72 -15.33 -13.52 -5.97
C ASP A 72 -15.31 -12.66 -4.69
N PRO A 73 -14.15 -12.50 -4.03
CA PRO A 73 -14.07 -11.72 -2.80
C PRO A 73 -14.26 -10.23 -3.09
N ILE A 74 -15.00 -9.55 -2.21
CA ILE A 74 -15.13 -8.08 -2.27
C ILE A 74 -13.90 -7.47 -1.59
N SER A 75 -13.02 -6.85 -2.39
CA SER A 75 -11.85 -6.15 -1.87
C SER A 75 -12.19 -4.73 -1.39
N VAL A 76 -11.40 -4.25 -0.43
CA VAL A 76 -11.53 -2.89 0.14
C VAL A 76 -10.49 -1.91 -0.40
N GLY A 77 -9.54 -2.38 -1.20
CA GLY A 77 -8.56 -1.54 -1.87
C GLY A 77 -7.27 -2.29 -2.21
N ASN A 78 -6.44 -1.63 -3.01
CA ASN A 78 -5.09 -2.11 -3.32
C ASN A 78 -4.16 -1.85 -2.14
N MET A 79 -3.27 -2.80 -1.92
CA MET A 79 -2.21 -2.75 -0.94
C MET A 79 -0.87 -2.38 -1.58
N ARG A 80 0.16 -2.12 -0.75
CA ARG A 80 1.50 -1.76 -1.24
C ARG A 80 2.25 -2.98 -1.77
N GLU A 81 1.91 -4.14 -1.24
CA GLU A 81 2.49 -5.42 -1.59
C GLU A 81 2.03 -5.84 -3.00
N SER A 82 2.97 -6.36 -3.78
CA SER A 82 2.70 -6.93 -5.10
C SER A 82 2.71 -8.45 -5.04
N CYS A 83 1.93 -9.07 -5.94
CA CYS A 83 1.92 -10.52 -6.08
C CYS A 83 3.31 -11.02 -6.50
N PRO A 84 3.91 -12.00 -5.81
CA PRO A 84 5.21 -12.54 -6.17
C PRO A 84 5.18 -13.36 -7.48
N HIS A 85 3.99 -13.76 -7.94
CA HIS A 85 3.80 -14.56 -9.16
C HIS A 85 3.30 -13.76 -10.36
N CYS A 86 2.90 -12.51 -10.17
CA CYS A 86 2.37 -11.65 -11.24
C CYS A 86 3.15 -10.36 -11.25
N SER A 87 3.78 -10.03 -12.38
CA SER A 87 4.75 -8.94 -12.60
C SER A 87 4.36 -7.57 -12.00
N GLY A 88 4.49 -7.42 -10.68
CA GLY A 88 4.18 -6.19 -9.96
C GLY A 88 2.69 -5.93 -9.69
N GLU A 89 1.79 -6.90 -9.95
CA GLU A 89 0.35 -6.70 -9.72
C GLU A 89 0.07 -6.39 -8.26
N PRO A 90 -0.56 -5.25 -7.92
CA PRO A 90 -0.85 -4.91 -6.53
C PRO A 90 -1.85 -5.91 -5.95
N LEU A 91 -1.54 -6.42 -4.77
CA LEU A 91 -2.48 -7.26 -4.03
C LEU A 91 -3.63 -6.42 -3.49
N GLN A 92 -4.78 -7.05 -3.31
CA GLN A 92 -5.98 -6.40 -2.80
C GLN A 92 -6.30 -6.89 -1.39
N LEU A 93 -6.63 -5.99 -0.47
CA LEU A 93 -7.07 -6.37 0.86
C LEU A 93 -8.52 -6.88 0.81
N VAL A 94 -8.75 -8.06 1.36
CA VAL A 94 -10.07 -8.66 1.57
C VAL A 94 -10.28 -8.82 3.07
N LEU A 95 -11.39 -8.27 3.58
CA LEU A 95 -11.73 -8.35 4.99
C LEU A 95 -12.62 -9.56 5.29
N ARG A 96 -12.56 -10.03 6.54
CA ARG A 96 -13.39 -11.13 7.06
C ARG A 96 -14.86 -10.73 7.12
N ARG A 97 -15.56 -10.83 6.00
CA ARG A 97 -16.98 -10.51 5.84
C ARG A 97 -17.64 -11.49 4.86
N HIS A 98 -18.93 -11.76 5.04
CA HIS A 98 -19.69 -12.67 4.19
C HIS A 98 -19.06 -14.07 4.16
N HIS A 99 -18.63 -14.54 2.98
CA HIS A 99 -18.05 -15.86 2.75
C HIS A 99 -16.55 -15.93 3.08
N VAL A 100 -15.94 -14.81 3.49
CA VAL A 100 -14.51 -14.75 3.82
C VAL A 100 -14.31 -15.16 5.28
N LYS A 101 -13.57 -16.26 5.49
CA LYS A 101 -13.24 -16.86 6.79
C LYS A 101 -12.19 -16.06 7.55
N ARG A 102 -11.23 -15.47 6.83
CA ARG A 102 -10.09 -14.73 7.37
C ARG A 102 -9.71 -13.58 6.45
N ALA A 103 -9.31 -12.45 7.04
CA ALA A 103 -8.73 -11.35 6.26
C ALA A 103 -7.45 -11.81 5.56
N HIS A 104 -7.27 -11.42 4.31
CA HIS A 104 -6.14 -11.84 3.48
C HIS A 104 -5.88 -10.83 2.37
N LEU A 105 -4.71 -10.94 1.75
CA LEU A 105 -4.40 -10.29 0.49
C LEU A 105 -4.75 -11.22 -0.67
N PHE A 106 -5.40 -10.68 -1.70
CA PHE A 106 -5.86 -11.41 -2.87
C PHE A 106 -5.22 -10.85 -4.14
N CYS A 107 -4.67 -11.72 -4.99
CA CYS A 107 -4.22 -11.32 -6.32
C CYS A 107 -5.38 -11.41 -7.32
N PRO A 108 -5.85 -10.31 -7.91
CA PRO A 108 -6.95 -10.35 -8.89
C PRO A 108 -6.57 -11.04 -10.20
N HIS A 109 -5.28 -11.27 -10.45
CA HIS A 109 -4.79 -11.90 -11.68
C HIS A 109 -4.66 -13.42 -11.57
N CYS A 110 -3.96 -13.93 -10.55
CA CYS A 110 -3.70 -15.36 -10.37
C CYS A 110 -4.52 -16.02 -9.25
N THR A 111 -5.42 -15.27 -8.62
CA THR A 111 -6.34 -15.70 -7.55
C THR A 111 -5.69 -16.29 -6.29
N ARG A 112 -4.37 -16.22 -6.16
CA ARG A 112 -3.62 -16.62 -4.96
C ARG A 112 -3.93 -15.69 -3.79
N CYS A 113 -3.94 -16.27 -2.60
CA CYS A 113 -4.23 -15.59 -1.34
C CYS A 113 -2.97 -15.55 -0.47
N TYR A 114 -2.78 -14.47 0.27
CA TYR A 114 -1.63 -14.30 1.16
C TYR A 114 -2.03 -13.73 2.51
N ASP A 115 -1.29 -14.12 3.54
CA ASP A 115 -1.21 -13.41 4.80
C ASP A 115 0.03 -12.51 4.81
N VAL A 116 0.03 -11.52 5.70
CA VAL A 116 1.21 -10.73 6.02
C VAL A 116 1.65 -11.14 7.42
N LEU A 117 2.79 -11.79 7.54
CA LEU A 117 3.34 -12.23 8.82
C LEU A 117 4.37 -11.21 9.32
N GLY A 118 4.33 -10.92 10.62
CA GLY A 118 5.40 -10.21 11.31
C GLY A 118 6.64 -11.07 11.55
N ALA A 119 7.67 -10.46 12.15
CA ALA A 119 8.92 -11.12 12.51
C ALA A 119 8.73 -12.37 13.38
N GLU A 120 7.75 -12.35 14.29
CA GLU A 120 7.44 -13.49 15.18
C GLU A 120 6.42 -14.47 14.56
N GLY A 121 6.10 -14.32 13.27
CA GLY A 121 5.20 -15.23 12.53
C GLY A 121 3.70 -15.04 12.80
N TYR A 122 3.30 -14.04 13.58
CA TYR A 122 1.88 -13.70 13.74
C TYR A 122 1.35 -12.95 12.51
N SER A 123 0.08 -13.18 12.22
CA SER A 123 -0.64 -12.47 11.16
C SER A 123 -0.87 -11.02 11.55
N MET A 124 -0.50 -10.13 10.65
CA MET A 124 -0.75 -8.68 10.73
C MET A 124 -2.15 -8.31 10.26
N LEU A 125 -2.87 -9.24 9.61
CA LEU A 125 -4.22 -9.03 9.09
C LEU A 125 -5.30 -9.54 10.04
N ASP A 126 -4.93 -10.26 11.10
CA ASP A 126 -5.85 -10.75 12.11
C ASP A 126 -6.20 -9.64 13.11
N ILE A 127 -7.02 -8.69 12.64
CA ILE A 127 -7.54 -7.58 13.44
C ILE A 127 -8.89 -8.00 14.02
N VAL A 128 -8.96 -8.10 15.36
CA VAL A 128 -10.14 -8.48 16.16
C VAL A 128 -11.08 -7.29 16.36
#